data_AF-Q30UC8-F1
#
_entry.id   AF-Q30UC8-F1
#
_cell.length_a   1.000
_cell.length_b   1.000
_cell.length_c   1.000
_cell.angle_alpha   90.00
_cell.angle_beta   90.00
_cell.angle_gamma   90.00
#
_symmetry.space_group_name_H-M   'P 1'
#
loop_
_entity.id
_entity.type
_entity.pdbx_description
1 polymer ?
#
loop_
_entity_poly.entity_id
_entity_poly.type
_entity_poly.pdbx_seq_one_letter_code
_entity_poly.pdbx_strand_id
1 'polypeptide(L)'
;MARDQTIFSEICIALSIIDARDTDFSFIENVTKKDEEIYLKELEKRSLLKNGALSIEALKQSGLIIRNYLVGCGFTPKKIIWTGKDNIAGVVSVAKDLEILNFRISVKENADVFINGSPLTVFEDLPKGLFGQKKRGEDWFIKTAKDEIERYYALCRKHLSVHDDFSAIDKFYGNRDKAYKKEFSKKVALLHSEKNNEILESYQIMCNKVSQISSEIFNQNLLKFKTAYTSSVSLQPIFHYFFKINGIKYIIAGTEKNKPFASLLENSTSWTKQYSFLDIIASPKEAGQPEVLLRFIFKDKKTNEQFEIPLKIEIRWSHGKFCGNPEAKVYKQWSYMELPWSENL
;
A
#
# COMPACT_ATOMS: atom_id res chain seq x y z
N MET A 1 8.14 -2.98 -2.32
CA MET A 1 8.60 -4.32 -2.75
C MET A 1 10.05 -4.18 -3.21
N ALA A 2 10.92 -5.17 -2.99
CA ALA A 2 12.27 -5.12 -3.55
C ALA A 2 12.17 -5.24 -5.08
N ARG A 3 13.00 -4.51 -5.83
CA ARG A 3 12.94 -4.48 -7.31
C ARG A 3 13.01 -5.90 -7.90
N ASP A 4 13.87 -6.75 -7.34
CA ASP A 4 14.07 -8.13 -7.79
C ASP A 4 12.82 -8.99 -7.61
N GLN A 5 12.09 -8.79 -6.51
CA GLN A 5 10.83 -9.47 -6.25
C GLN A 5 9.74 -9.08 -7.27
N THR A 6 9.68 -7.79 -7.62
CA THR A 6 8.74 -7.28 -8.63
C THR A 6 9.04 -7.87 -10.00
N ILE A 7 10.31 -7.81 -10.44
CA ILE A 7 10.76 -8.44 -11.71
C ILE A 7 10.41 -9.92 -11.72
N PHE A 8 10.72 -10.64 -10.64
CA PHE A 8 10.46 -12.07 -10.53
C PHE A 8 8.98 -12.41 -10.71
N SER A 9 8.11 -11.77 -9.93
CA SER A 9 6.66 -12.07 -9.95
C SER A 9 6.00 -11.74 -11.29
N GLU A 10 6.37 -10.61 -11.90
CA GLU A 10 5.84 -10.18 -13.20
C GLU A 10 6.25 -11.13 -14.33
N ILE A 11 7.53 -11.51 -14.42
CA ILE A 11 8.02 -12.44 -15.43
C ILE A 11 7.49 -13.85 -15.19
N CYS A 12 7.38 -14.31 -13.94
CA CYS A 12 6.82 -15.63 -13.61
C CYS A 12 5.39 -15.80 -14.12
N ILE A 13 4.54 -14.80 -13.88
CA ILE A 13 3.17 -14.79 -14.38
C ILE A 13 3.17 -14.71 -15.91
N ALA A 14 4.01 -13.86 -16.50
CA ALA A 14 4.11 -13.73 -17.96
C ALA A 14 4.45 -15.06 -18.64
N LEU A 15 5.49 -15.76 -18.20
CA LEU A 15 5.90 -17.07 -18.73
C LEU A 15 4.76 -18.10 -18.63
N SER A 16 4.02 -18.07 -17.52
CA SER A 16 2.89 -18.98 -17.29
C SER A 16 1.69 -18.67 -18.19
N ILE A 17 1.43 -17.39 -18.50
CA ILE A 17 0.37 -16.99 -19.44
C ILE A 17 0.62 -17.57 -20.83
N ILE A 18 1.87 -17.50 -21.31
CA ILE A 18 2.25 -18.02 -22.64
C ILE A 18 2.55 -19.52 -22.64
N ASP A 19 2.56 -20.18 -21.48
CA ASP A 19 2.92 -21.61 -21.33
C ASP A 19 4.35 -21.91 -21.81
N ALA A 20 5.26 -21.00 -21.46
CA ALA A 20 6.69 -21.13 -21.73
C ALA A 20 7.42 -21.75 -20.53
N ARG A 21 8.58 -22.35 -20.80
CA ARG A 21 9.47 -22.83 -19.74
C ARG A 21 10.08 -21.64 -19.00
N ASP A 22 10.51 -21.87 -17.75
CA ASP A 22 11.15 -20.84 -16.89
C ASP A 22 12.46 -20.25 -17.45
N THR A 23 12.93 -20.76 -18.59
CA THR A 23 14.15 -20.34 -19.29
C THR A 23 13.90 -19.75 -20.67
N ASP A 24 12.65 -19.66 -21.13
CA ASP A 24 12.31 -19.22 -22.47
C ASP A 24 11.65 -17.84 -22.46
N PHE A 25 12.50 -16.82 -22.42
CA PHE A 25 12.09 -15.41 -22.42
C PHE A 25 11.82 -14.85 -23.81
N SER A 26 11.99 -15.65 -24.88
CA SER A 26 11.93 -15.18 -26.28
C SER A 26 10.56 -14.61 -26.69
N PHE A 27 9.53 -14.93 -25.91
CA PHE A 27 8.14 -14.52 -26.11
C PHE A 27 7.72 -13.32 -25.23
N ILE A 28 8.62 -12.80 -24.39
CA ILE A 28 8.38 -11.64 -23.54
C ILE A 28 9.24 -10.47 -24.04
N GLU A 29 8.57 -9.46 -24.59
CA GLU A 29 9.22 -8.25 -25.07
C GLU A 29 9.67 -7.38 -23.88
N ASN A 30 10.76 -6.62 -24.07
CA ASN A 30 11.40 -5.74 -23.08
C ASN A 30 12.09 -6.41 -21.87
N VAL A 31 12.25 -7.72 -21.89
CA VAL A 31 13.13 -8.42 -20.95
C VAL A 31 14.58 -8.30 -21.43
N THR A 32 15.47 -7.80 -20.57
CA THR A 32 16.91 -7.74 -20.84
C THR A 32 17.62 -8.90 -20.15
N LYS A 33 18.82 -9.27 -20.61
CA LYS A 33 19.65 -10.30 -19.97
C LYS A 33 19.80 -10.12 -18.45
N LYS A 34 19.93 -8.87 -17.99
CA LYS A 34 20.02 -8.57 -16.56
C LYS A 34 18.74 -8.96 -15.80
N ASP A 35 17.57 -8.82 -16.40
CA ASP A 35 16.31 -9.22 -15.76
C ASP A 35 16.14 -10.74 -15.77
N GLU A 36 16.59 -11.41 -16.83
CA GLU A 36 16.65 -12.88 -16.89
C GLU A 36 17.52 -13.41 -15.74
N GLU A 37 18.72 -12.83 -15.55
CA GLU A 37 19.62 -13.16 -14.45
C GLU A 37 18.97 -12.94 -13.07
N ILE A 38 18.27 -11.81 -12.89
CA ILE A 38 17.52 -11.52 -11.65
C ILE A 38 16.42 -12.56 -11.43
N TYR A 39 15.64 -12.87 -12.46
CA TYR A 39 14.56 -13.85 -12.40
C TYR A 39 15.09 -15.23 -12.03
N LEU A 40 16.10 -15.74 -12.75
CA LEU A 40 16.68 -17.06 -12.52
C LEU A 40 17.29 -17.18 -11.13
N LYS A 41 17.99 -16.13 -10.66
CA LYS A 41 18.54 -16.09 -9.31
C LYS A 41 17.46 -16.13 -8.23
N GLU A 42 16.36 -15.38 -8.40
CA GLU A 42 15.23 -15.45 -7.47
C GLU A 42 14.49 -16.80 -7.55
N LEU A 43 14.36 -17.39 -8.75
CA LEU A 43 13.78 -18.71 -8.95
C LEU A 43 14.56 -19.78 -8.20
N GLU A 44 15.88 -19.82 -8.36
CA GLU A 44 16.78 -20.75 -7.67
C GLU A 44 16.65 -20.57 -6.15
N LYS A 45 16.85 -19.33 -5.67
CA LYS A 45 16.78 -19.00 -4.25
C LYS A 45 15.45 -19.40 -3.61
N ARG A 46 14.33 -19.17 -4.29
CA ARG A 46 12.99 -19.50 -3.78
C ARG A 46 12.72 -21.01 -3.84
N SER A 47 13.18 -21.69 -4.88
CA SER A 47 13.03 -23.15 -5.03
C SER A 47 13.69 -23.93 -3.90
N LEU A 48 14.77 -23.40 -3.32
CA LEU A 48 15.46 -24.01 -2.17
C LEU A 48 14.67 -23.94 -0.85
N LEU A 49 13.62 -23.11 -0.78
CA LEU A 49 12.82 -22.91 0.43
C LEU A 49 11.40 -23.43 0.21
N LYS A 50 10.85 -24.21 1.16
CA LYS A 50 9.47 -24.72 1.08
C LYS A 50 8.44 -23.61 0.79
N ASN A 51 8.53 -22.48 1.49
CA ASN A 51 7.63 -21.34 1.28
C ASN A 51 7.89 -20.63 -0.05
N GLY A 52 9.13 -20.64 -0.54
CA GLY A 52 9.47 -20.07 -1.85
C GLY A 52 8.92 -20.92 -2.99
N ALA A 53 9.03 -22.24 -2.92
CA ALA A 53 8.42 -23.17 -3.88
C ALA A 53 6.89 -23.00 -3.96
N LEU A 54 6.21 -22.88 -2.81
CA LEU A 54 4.76 -22.59 -2.78
C LEU A 54 4.41 -21.24 -3.41
N SER A 55 5.23 -20.21 -3.19
CA SER A 55 5.06 -18.88 -3.80
C SER A 55 5.26 -18.92 -5.32
N ILE A 56 6.25 -19.68 -5.82
CA ILE A 56 6.46 -19.89 -7.26
C ILE A 56 5.21 -20.53 -7.88
N GLU A 57 4.74 -21.63 -7.29
CA GLU A 57 3.57 -22.36 -7.80
C GLU A 57 2.33 -21.46 -7.82
N ALA A 58 2.07 -20.70 -6.76
CA ALA A 58 0.95 -19.77 -6.72
C ALA A 58 1.04 -18.69 -7.82
N LEU A 59 2.22 -18.13 -8.08
CA LEU A 59 2.40 -17.19 -9.19
C LEU A 59 2.13 -17.84 -10.55
N LYS A 60 2.60 -19.08 -10.76
CA LYS A 60 2.35 -19.82 -12.00
C LYS A 60 0.85 -20.09 -12.19
N GLN A 61 0.16 -20.52 -11.14
CA GLN A 61 -1.29 -20.73 -11.16
C GLN A 61 -2.06 -19.45 -11.53
N SER A 62 -1.66 -18.28 -11.01
CA SER A 62 -2.25 -17.01 -11.45
C SER A 62 -2.08 -16.74 -12.95
N GLY A 63 -0.90 -17.03 -13.52
CA GLY A 63 -0.70 -16.90 -14.96
C GLY A 63 -1.52 -17.90 -15.77
N LEU A 64 -1.69 -19.13 -15.29
CA LEU A 64 -2.53 -20.14 -15.93
C LEU A 64 -4.03 -19.77 -15.92
N ILE A 65 -4.53 -19.19 -14.82
CA ILE A 65 -5.91 -18.67 -14.76
C ILE A 65 -6.13 -17.63 -15.87
N ILE A 66 -5.21 -16.67 -16.00
CA ILE A 66 -5.28 -15.65 -17.07
C ILE A 66 -5.21 -16.29 -18.45
N ARG A 67 -4.31 -17.26 -18.67
CA ARG A 67 -4.22 -17.99 -19.94
C ARG A 67 -5.55 -18.63 -20.30
N ASN A 68 -6.16 -19.36 -19.36
CA ASN A 68 -7.43 -20.05 -19.58
C ASN A 68 -8.55 -19.07 -19.91
N TYR A 69 -8.60 -17.93 -19.22
CA TYR A 69 -9.53 -16.84 -19.56
C TYR A 69 -9.32 -16.32 -20.98
N LEU A 70 -8.07 -16.00 -21.37
CA LEU A 70 -7.76 -15.51 -22.72
C LEU A 70 -8.12 -16.52 -23.81
N VAL A 71 -7.81 -17.80 -23.59
CA VAL A 71 -8.17 -18.89 -24.51
C VAL A 71 -9.68 -19.05 -24.60
N GLY A 72 -10.40 -18.95 -23.48
CA GLY A 72 -11.86 -18.94 -23.45
C GLY A 72 -12.47 -17.76 -24.20
N CYS A 73 -11.79 -16.61 -24.24
CA CYS A 73 -12.13 -15.47 -25.09
C CYS A 73 -11.71 -15.63 -26.57
N GLY A 74 -11.15 -16.77 -26.98
CA GLY A 74 -10.72 -17.04 -28.34
C GLY A 74 -9.31 -16.54 -28.68
N PHE A 75 -8.50 -16.17 -27.67
CA PHE A 75 -7.14 -15.68 -27.86
C PHE A 75 -6.10 -16.65 -27.34
N THR A 76 -5.20 -17.13 -28.21
CA THR A 76 -4.02 -17.88 -27.77
C THR A 76 -2.87 -16.90 -27.52
N PRO A 77 -2.41 -16.73 -26.27
CA PRO A 77 -1.35 -15.80 -25.94
C PRO A 77 -0.01 -16.30 -26.51
N LYS A 78 0.60 -15.53 -27.43
CA LYS A 78 1.88 -15.86 -28.08
C LYS A 78 3.03 -14.92 -27.73
N LYS A 79 2.71 -13.69 -27.35
CA LYS A 79 3.66 -12.64 -27.01
C LYS A 79 3.10 -11.78 -25.90
N ILE A 80 3.97 -11.36 -24.99
CA ILE A 80 3.66 -10.43 -23.90
C ILE A 80 4.64 -9.28 -23.96
N ILE A 81 4.16 -8.06 -23.74
CA ILE A 81 5.01 -6.89 -23.53
C ILE A 81 5.11 -6.68 -22.02
N TRP A 82 6.33 -6.79 -21.48
CA TRP A 82 6.58 -6.42 -20.09
C TRP A 82 6.91 -4.93 -20.00
N THR A 83 6.19 -4.23 -19.11
CA THR A 83 6.28 -2.76 -18.94
C THR A 83 6.69 -2.37 -17.52
N GLY A 84 7.02 -3.34 -16.65
CA GLY A 84 7.39 -3.09 -15.24
C GLY A 84 8.63 -2.21 -15.02
N LYS A 85 9.39 -1.91 -16.08
CA LYS A 85 10.51 -0.94 -16.06
C LYS A 85 10.11 0.49 -16.40
N ASP A 86 8.95 0.69 -17.02
CA ASP A 86 8.58 1.99 -17.55
C ASP A 86 8.17 2.90 -16.40
N ASN A 87 8.93 3.99 -16.20
CA ASN A 87 8.52 5.08 -15.32
C ASN A 87 7.40 5.86 -16.01
N ILE A 88 6.17 5.35 -15.94
CA ILE A 88 5.00 6.06 -16.47
C ILE A 88 4.76 7.30 -15.59
N ALA A 89 4.71 8.48 -16.20
CA ALA A 89 4.40 9.72 -15.50
C ALA A 89 3.05 9.59 -14.75
N GLY A 90 2.99 10.05 -13.50
CA GLY A 90 1.88 9.78 -12.56
C GLY A 90 0.48 10.25 -12.99
N VAL A 91 0.35 10.99 -14.08
CA VAL A 91 -0.92 11.46 -14.64
C VAL A 91 -1.58 10.40 -15.56
N VAL A 92 -0.80 9.43 -16.05
CA VAL A 92 -1.24 8.39 -17.00
C VAL A 92 -1.04 6.97 -16.43
N SER A 93 -0.88 6.83 -15.11
CA SER A 93 -0.54 5.55 -14.49
C SER A 93 -1.72 4.57 -14.56
N VAL A 94 -1.96 3.98 -15.72
CA VAL A 94 -2.74 2.76 -15.82
C VAL A 94 -1.90 1.68 -15.16
N ALA A 95 -2.50 0.92 -14.24
CA ALA A 95 -1.85 -0.22 -13.62
C ALA A 95 -1.61 -1.28 -14.70
N LYS A 96 -0.44 -1.24 -15.34
CA LYS A 96 -0.03 -2.19 -16.37
C LYS A 96 1.42 -2.57 -16.11
N ASP A 97 1.60 -3.83 -15.77
CA ASP A 97 2.91 -4.44 -15.58
C ASP A 97 3.17 -5.35 -16.79
N LEU A 98 2.12 -6.03 -17.30
CA LEU A 98 2.12 -6.78 -18.55
C LEU A 98 1.02 -6.28 -19.49
N GLU A 99 1.28 -6.36 -20.79
CA GLU A 99 0.31 -6.08 -21.85
C GLU A 99 0.28 -7.25 -22.84
N ILE A 100 -0.92 -7.73 -23.13
CA ILE A 100 -1.14 -8.81 -24.08
C ILE A 100 -2.39 -8.54 -24.92
N LEU A 101 -2.20 -8.40 -26.23
CA LEU A 101 -3.25 -7.96 -27.16
C LEU A 101 -3.88 -6.64 -26.66
N ASN A 102 -5.15 -6.68 -26.24
CA ASN A 102 -5.88 -5.53 -25.68
C ASN A 102 -6.05 -5.62 -24.15
N PHE A 103 -5.46 -6.63 -23.50
CA PHE A 103 -5.55 -6.85 -22.07
C PHE A 103 -4.33 -6.24 -21.37
N ARG A 104 -4.59 -5.44 -20.34
CA ARG A 104 -3.58 -4.96 -19.39
C ARG A 104 -3.66 -5.78 -18.13
N ILE A 105 -2.50 -6.15 -17.58
CA ILE A 105 -2.40 -6.97 -16.38
C ILE A 105 -1.53 -6.22 -15.38
N SER A 106 -2.01 -6.05 -14.16
CA SER A 106 -1.22 -5.58 -13.03
C SER A 106 -0.92 -6.73 -12.08
N VAL A 107 0.36 -6.95 -11.81
CA VAL A 107 0.85 -8.03 -10.97
C VAL A 107 1.04 -7.55 -9.54
N LYS A 108 0.54 -8.32 -8.57
CA LYS A 108 0.67 -8.03 -7.14
C LYS A 108 1.04 -9.31 -6.39
N GLU A 109 2.25 -9.33 -5.84
CA GLU A 109 2.73 -10.44 -5.00
C GLU A 109 2.64 -10.06 -3.52
N ASN A 110 1.70 -10.66 -2.79
CA ASN A 110 1.47 -10.49 -1.35
C ASN A 110 1.46 -9.01 -0.91
N ALA A 111 0.96 -8.12 -1.78
CA ALA A 111 1.01 -6.69 -1.57
C ALA A 111 -0.21 -6.20 -0.78
N ASP A 112 -0.15 -6.30 0.54
CA ASP A 112 -1.19 -5.77 1.43
C ASP A 112 -1.11 -4.24 1.59
N VAL A 113 0.09 -3.66 1.39
CA VAL A 113 0.29 -2.21 1.37
C VAL A 113 -0.19 -1.65 0.05
N PHE A 114 -1.25 -0.85 0.12
CA PHE A 114 -1.92 -0.23 -1.01
C PHE A 114 -1.29 1.11 -1.40
N ILE A 115 -1.00 1.95 -0.41
CA ILE A 115 -0.32 3.26 -0.57
C ILE A 115 0.79 3.35 0.46
N ASN A 116 1.96 3.82 0.03
CA ASN A 116 3.08 4.17 0.89
C ASN A 116 3.40 5.65 0.72
N GLY A 117 3.11 6.46 1.74
CA GLY A 117 3.22 7.92 1.66
C GLY A 117 3.66 8.55 2.97
N SER A 118 3.77 9.87 2.98
CA SER A 118 3.90 10.61 4.23
C SER A 118 2.52 10.76 4.88
N PRO A 119 2.42 10.89 6.22
CA PRO A 119 1.15 11.20 6.87
C PRO A 119 0.49 12.47 6.32
N LEU A 120 1.27 13.50 5.97
CA LEU A 120 0.75 14.70 5.30
C LEU A 120 0.04 14.35 4.00
N THR A 121 0.65 13.51 3.16
CA THR A 121 0.04 13.07 1.91
C THR A 121 -1.29 12.36 2.19
N VAL A 122 -1.32 11.44 3.15
CA VAL A 122 -2.50 10.60 3.42
C VAL A 122 -3.64 11.37 4.09
N PHE A 123 -3.34 12.22 5.07
CA PHE A 123 -4.36 12.88 5.89
C PHE A 123 -4.71 14.31 5.45
N GLU A 124 -3.89 14.94 4.60
CA GLU A 124 -4.16 16.29 4.09
C GLU A 124 -4.35 16.37 2.58
N ASP A 125 -3.49 15.73 1.79
CA ASP A 125 -3.53 15.85 0.32
C ASP A 125 -4.62 14.93 -0.29
N LEU A 126 -4.64 13.64 0.06
CA LEU A 126 -5.60 12.67 -0.46
C LEU A 126 -7.08 13.07 -0.25
N PRO A 127 -7.54 13.51 0.95
CA PRO A 127 -8.93 13.94 1.13
C PRO A 127 -9.30 15.22 0.35
N LYS A 128 -8.32 15.92 -0.24
CA LYS A 128 -8.51 17.08 -1.12
C LYS A 128 -8.41 16.72 -2.61
N GLY A 129 -8.27 15.44 -2.95
CA GLY A 129 -8.06 15.00 -4.32
C GLY A 129 -6.68 15.34 -4.89
N LEU A 130 -5.68 15.60 -4.03
CA LEU A 130 -4.31 15.89 -4.46
C LEU A 130 -3.49 14.59 -4.44
N PHE A 131 -3.20 14.05 -5.62
CA PHE A 131 -2.49 12.77 -5.77
C PHE A 131 -1.06 12.94 -6.29
N GLY A 132 -0.15 12.04 -5.89
CA GLY A 132 1.20 11.94 -6.46
C GLY A 132 2.18 13.08 -6.08
N GLN A 133 1.79 14.03 -5.24
CA GLN A 133 2.66 15.12 -4.81
C GLN A 133 3.63 14.66 -3.72
N LYS A 134 4.94 14.76 -3.98
CA LYS A 134 5.97 14.55 -2.96
C LYS A 134 6.25 15.88 -2.27
N LYS A 135 5.70 16.07 -1.07
CA LYS A 135 5.99 17.22 -0.21
C LYS A 135 6.79 16.76 1.01
N ARG A 136 7.73 17.60 1.42
CA ARG A 136 8.38 17.44 2.73
C ARG A 136 7.48 18.09 3.77
N GLY A 137 6.84 17.27 4.60
CA GLY A 137 6.07 17.74 5.74
C GLY A 137 6.91 17.94 6.99
N GLU A 138 6.30 18.59 7.98
CA GLU A 138 6.76 18.57 9.38
C GLU A 138 6.69 17.15 9.98
N ASP A 139 7.30 16.95 11.16
CA ASP A 139 7.18 15.69 11.88
C ASP A 139 5.73 15.50 12.34
N TRP A 140 5.09 14.42 11.88
CA TRP A 140 3.67 14.20 12.14
C TRP A 140 3.37 13.97 13.62
N PHE A 141 4.27 13.33 14.38
CA PHE A 141 4.05 13.11 15.81
C PHE A 141 4.08 14.42 16.59
N ILE A 142 5.01 15.33 16.25
CA ILE A 142 5.03 16.69 16.82
C ILE A 142 3.76 17.44 16.42
N LYS A 143 3.35 17.38 15.15
CA LYS A 143 2.15 18.06 14.65
C LYS A 143 0.88 17.64 15.40
N THR A 144 0.71 16.34 15.63
CA THR A 144 -0.56 15.80 16.14
C THR A 144 -0.60 15.59 17.65
N ALA A 145 0.54 15.40 18.30
CA ALA A 145 0.61 14.92 19.68
C ALA A 145 1.90 15.38 20.38
N LYS A 146 2.22 16.69 20.30
CA LYS A 146 3.47 17.26 20.83
C LYS A 146 3.71 16.91 22.29
N ASP A 147 2.70 17.10 23.14
CA ASP A 147 2.83 16.89 24.58
C ASP A 147 2.98 15.40 24.91
N GLU A 148 2.28 14.53 24.18
CA GLU A 148 2.34 13.09 24.39
C GLU A 148 3.67 12.49 23.89
N ILE A 149 4.21 12.95 22.75
CA ILE A 149 5.52 12.51 22.28
C ILE A 149 6.65 13.02 23.19
N GLU A 150 6.55 14.25 23.69
CA GLU A 150 7.49 14.83 24.66
C GLU A 150 7.49 14.02 25.96
N ARG A 151 6.32 13.69 26.51
CA ARG A 151 6.18 12.86 27.71
C ARG A 151 6.77 11.46 27.50
N TYR A 152 6.43 10.81 26.39
CA TYR A 152 6.96 9.50 26.03
C TYR A 152 8.49 9.51 25.89
N TYR A 153 9.03 10.55 25.26
CA TYR A 153 10.46 10.75 25.10
C TYR A 153 11.17 10.96 26.44
N ALA A 154 10.66 11.85 27.29
CA ALA A 154 11.21 12.13 28.61
C ALA A 154 11.24 10.87 29.49
N LEU A 155 10.18 10.06 29.44
CA LEU A 155 10.10 8.80 30.16
C LEU A 155 11.11 7.77 29.66
N CYS A 156 11.28 7.64 28.34
CA CYS A 156 12.34 6.81 27.75
C CYS A 156 13.72 7.24 28.25
N ARG A 157 14.02 8.55 28.22
CA ARG A 157 15.30 9.08 28.71
C ARG A 157 15.55 8.76 30.18
N LYS A 158 14.51 8.90 31.03
CA LYS A 158 14.57 8.58 32.46
C LYS A 158 14.95 7.11 32.68
N HIS A 159 14.26 6.18 32.01
CA HIS A 159 14.55 4.75 32.14
C HIS A 159 15.90 4.33 31.56
N LEU A 160 16.41 5.07 30.58
CA LEU A 160 17.72 4.83 29.98
C LEU A 160 18.86 5.60 30.66
N SER A 161 18.57 6.36 31.73
CA SER A 161 19.52 7.23 32.45
C SER A 161 20.34 8.14 31.51
N VAL A 162 19.67 8.73 30.51
CA VAL A 162 20.31 9.59 29.51
C VAL A 162 20.40 11.03 30.02
N HIS A 163 21.64 11.50 30.25
CA HIS A 163 21.96 12.84 30.71
C HIS A 163 22.77 13.59 29.65
N ASP A 164 22.08 14.22 28.70
CA ASP A 164 22.67 15.07 27.66
C ASP A 164 21.75 16.28 27.37
N ASP A 165 22.19 17.18 26.48
CA ASP A 165 21.51 18.44 26.16
C ASP A 165 20.23 18.28 25.31
N PHE A 166 19.90 17.06 24.87
CA PHE A 166 18.72 16.78 24.04
C PHE A 166 17.49 16.48 24.90
N SER A 167 17.27 17.22 25.98
CA SER A 167 16.17 16.96 26.92
C SER A 167 14.77 17.13 26.31
N ALA A 168 14.63 17.98 25.30
CA ALA A 168 13.37 18.20 24.59
C ALA A 168 13.32 17.48 23.22
N ILE A 169 12.14 17.03 22.79
CA ILE A 169 11.98 16.26 21.53
C ILE A 169 12.43 17.05 20.31
N ASP A 170 12.15 18.36 20.28
CA ASP A 170 12.52 19.25 19.18
C ASP A 170 14.05 19.34 19.04
N LYS A 171 14.77 19.41 20.17
CA LYS A 171 16.25 19.38 20.20
C LYS A 171 16.79 18.03 19.76
N PHE A 172 16.19 16.94 20.23
CA PHE A 172 16.56 15.59 19.83
C PHE A 172 16.39 15.36 18.33
N TYR A 173 15.26 15.77 17.74
CA TYR A 173 15.07 15.68 16.30
C TYR A 173 15.93 16.67 15.51
N GLY A 174 16.28 17.82 16.08
CA GLY A 174 17.29 18.73 15.54
C GLY A 174 18.70 18.14 15.47
N ASN A 175 19.02 17.13 16.29
CA ASN A 175 20.33 16.47 16.27
C ASN A 175 20.60 15.80 14.91
N ARG A 176 21.73 16.14 14.29
CA ARG A 176 22.15 15.57 12.98
C ARG A 176 22.92 14.26 13.12
N ASP A 177 23.31 13.87 14.32
CA ASP A 177 23.96 12.59 14.58
C ASP A 177 22.97 11.42 14.44
N LYS A 178 23.07 10.72 13.31
CA LYS A 178 22.25 9.55 13.00
C LYS A 178 22.64 8.33 13.84
N ALA A 179 23.90 8.20 14.24
CA ALA A 179 24.37 7.07 15.03
C ALA A 179 23.77 7.15 16.44
N TYR A 180 23.82 8.33 17.04
CA TYR A 180 23.18 8.62 18.32
C TYR A 180 21.68 8.30 18.30
N LYS A 181 20.93 8.80 17.31
CA LYS A 181 19.48 8.51 17.17
C LYS A 181 19.19 7.01 17.02
N LYS A 182 20.01 6.31 16.24
CA LYS A 182 19.87 4.85 16.02
C LYS A 182 20.16 4.08 17.30
N GLU A 183 21.16 4.48 18.08
CA GLU A 183 21.47 3.87 19.38
C GLU A 183 20.32 4.08 20.38
N PHE A 184 19.83 5.31 20.49
CA PHE A 184 18.67 5.63 21.33
C PHE A 184 17.45 4.78 20.94
N SER A 185 17.15 4.68 19.64
CA SER A 185 16.07 3.85 19.12
C SER A 185 16.18 2.38 19.53
N LYS A 186 17.39 1.80 19.46
CA LYS A 186 17.65 0.42 19.89
C LYS A 186 17.39 0.23 21.39
N LYS A 187 17.86 1.16 22.23
CA LYS A 187 17.63 1.13 23.67
C LYS A 187 16.14 1.24 24.01
N VAL A 188 15.40 2.11 23.32
CA VAL A 188 13.94 2.21 23.45
C VAL A 188 13.24 0.91 23.01
N ALA A 189 13.73 0.24 21.97
CA ALA A 189 13.17 -1.05 21.56
C ALA A 189 13.34 -2.13 22.65
N LEU A 190 14.44 -2.10 23.40
CA LEU A 190 14.64 -3.01 24.55
C LEU A 190 13.59 -2.77 25.64
N LEU A 191 13.34 -1.52 26.02
CA LEU A 191 12.29 -1.17 27.00
C LEU A 191 10.91 -1.71 26.61
N HIS A 192 10.59 -1.70 25.31
CA HIS A 192 9.35 -2.29 24.78
C HIS A 192 9.36 -3.82 24.87
N SER A 193 10.49 -4.46 24.53
CA SER A 193 10.62 -5.92 24.61
C SER A 193 10.57 -6.46 26.04
N GLU A 194 11.05 -5.68 27.00
CA GLU A 194 11.01 -5.95 28.44
C GLU A 194 9.64 -5.68 29.06
N LYS A 195 8.67 -5.20 28.26
CA LYS A 195 7.30 -4.87 28.68
C LYS A 195 7.26 -3.88 29.85
N ASN A 196 8.09 -2.84 29.81
CA ASN A 196 8.03 -1.78 30.80
C ASN A 196 6.66 -1.07 30.74
N ASN A 197 5.85 -1.21 31.79
CA ASN A 197 4.46 -0.75 31.81
C ASN A 197 4.34 0.76 31.62
N GLU A 198 5.15 1.58 32.30
CA GLU A 198 5.09 3.04 32.18
C GLU A 198 5.38 3.48 30.74
N ILE A 199 6.38 2.84 30.10
CA ILE A 199 6.78 3.11 28.71
C ILE A 199 5.68 2.68 27.73
N LEU A 200 5.09 1.51 27.93
CA LEU A 200 4.02 1.00 27.07
C LEU A 200 2.74 1.84 27.20
N GLU A 201 2.38 2.24 28.42
CA GLU A 201 1.22 3.10 28.67
C GLU A 201 1.42 4.49 28.05
N SER A 202 2.57 5.13 28.30
CA SER A 202 2.87 6.44 27.70
C SER A 202 2.92 6.37 26.18
N TYR A 203 3.41 5.26 25.62
CA TYR A 203 3.40 5.04 24.18
C TYR A 203 1.99 4.85 23.64
N GLN A 204 1.12 4.09 24.33
CA GLN A 204 -0.27 3.88 23.95
C GLN A 204 -1.06 5.19 23.96
N ILE A 205 -0.86 6.04 24.97
CA ILE A 205 -1.46 7.38 25.04
C ILE A 205 -1.08 8.21 23.80
N MET A 206 0.21 8.22 23.44
CA MET A 206 0.68 8.90 22.23
C MET A 206 0.05 8.31 20.96
N CYS A 207 0.00 6.98 20.84
CA CYS A 207 -0.63 6.32 19.69
C CYS A 207 -2.11 6.73 19.54
N ASN A 208 -2.88 6.66 20.63
CA ASN A 208 -4.30 7.01 20.64
C ASN A 208 -4.51 8.48 20.25
N LYS A 209 -3.68 9.39 20.77
CA LYS A 209 -3.75 10.81 20.43
C LYS A 209 -3.47 11.06 18.95
N VAL A 210 -2.39 10.48 18.42
CA VAL A 210 -2.01 10.63 17.01
C VAL A 210 -3.11 10.07 16.11
N SER A 211 -3.67 8.90 16.42
CA SER A 211 -4.80 8.32 15.70
C SER A 211 -6.02 9.24 15.69
N GLN A 212 -6.39 9.79 16.84
CA GLN A 212 -7.52 10.70 16.99
C GLN A 212 -7.33 11.94 16.11
N ILE A 213 -6.26 12.69 16.33
CA ILE A 213 -6.01 13.96 15.63
C ILE A 213 -5.82 13.73 14.12
N SER A 214 -5.17 12.64 13.71
CA SER A 214 -5.02 12.31 12.27
C SER A 214 -6.36 12.03 11.59
N SER A 215 -7.27 11.33 12.28
CA SER A 215 -8.62 11.08 11.76
C SER A 215 -9.45 12.36 11.67
N GLU A 216 -9.33 13.25 12.64
CA GLU A 216 -9.98 14.57 12.63
C GLU A 216 -9.45 15.44 11.48
N ILE A 217 -8.14 15.50 11.28
CA ILE A 217 -7.51 16.22 10.15
C ILE A 217 -8.04 15.70 8.82
N PHE A 218 -8.10 14.38 8.62
CA PHE A 218 -8.64 13.79 7.39
C PHE A 218 -10.08 14.23 7.15
N ASN A 219 -10.95 14.04 8.13
CA ASN A 219 -12.37 14.36 8.02
C ASN A 219 -12.61 15.86 7.80
N GLN A 220 -11.85 16.73 8.47
CA GLN A 220 -11.92 18.18 8.26
C GLN A 220 -11.49 18.58 6.84
N ASN A 221 -10.43 17.99 6.31
CA ASN A 221 -9.98 18.25 4.94
C ASN A 221 -10.98 17.75 3.90
N LEU A 222 -11.57 16.57 4.12
CA LEU A 222 -12.62 16.03 3.27
C LEU A 222 -13.87 16.91 3.32
N LEU A 223 -14.27 17.37 4.50
CA LEU A 223 -15.40 18.29 4.66
C LEU A 223 -15.17 19.59 3.88
N LYS A 224 -14.00 20.22 4.03
CA LYS A 224 -13.62 21.42 3.26
C LYS A 224 -13.71 21.17 1.75
N PHE A 225 -13.24 20.01 1.28
CA PHE A 225 -13.34 19.63 -0.12
C PHE A 225 -14.80 19.50 -0.57
N LYS A 226 -15.64 18.80 0.20
CA LYS A 226 -17.08 18.64 -0.08
C LYS A 226 -17.84 19.97 -0.08
N THR A 227 -17.46 20.92 0.78
CA THR A 227 -18.04 22.27 0.79
C THR A 227 -17.65 23.07 -0.45
N ALA A 228 -16.39 22.96 -0.89
CA ALA A 228 -15.92 23.64 -2.10
C ALA A 228 -16.47 23.01 -3.39
N TYR A 229 -16.74 21.71 -3.38
CA TYR A 229 -17.23 20.94 -4.52
C TYR A 229 -18.49 20.16 -4.13
N THR A 230 -19.65 20.79 -4.30
CA THR A 230 -20.95 20.27 -3.85
C THR A 230 -21.46 19.05 -4.62
N SER A 231 -20.94 18.80 -5.83
CA SER A 231 -21.28 17.61 -6.62
C SER A 231 -20.62 16.36 -6.05
N SER A 232 -21.40 15.31 -5.80
CA SER A 232 -20.86 14.00 -5.39
C SER A 232 -19.90 13.38 -6.41
N VAL A 233 -19.98 13.81 -7.68
CA VAL A 233 -19.06 13.40 -8.75
C VAL A 233 -17.63 13.90 -8.48
N SER A 234 -17.48 15.02 -7.76
CA SER A 234 -16.15 15.58 -7.42
C SER A 234 -15.31 14.68 -6.53
N LEU A 235 -15.96 13.76 -5.79
CA LEU A 235 -15.29 12.80 -4.92
C LEU A 235 -14.78 11.57 -5.68
N GLN A 236 -15.20 11.38 -6.94
CA GLN A 236 -14.86 10.17 -7.69
C GLN A 236 -13.35 9.95 -7.87
N PRO A 237 -12.54 10.98 -8.20
CA PRO A 237 -11.09 10.81 -8.30
C PRO A 237 -10.44 10.25 -7.03
N ILE A 238 -10.99 10.56 -5.84
CA ILE A 238 -10.48 10.08 -4.56
C ILE A 238 -10.60 8.57 -4.47
N PHE A 239 -11.80 8.00 -4.60
CA PHE A 239 -11.92 6.55 -4.48
C PHE A 239 -11.35 5.82 -5.70
N HIS A 240 -11.40 6.39 -6.92
CA HIS A 240 -10.73 5.78 -8.08
C HIS A 240 -9.23 5.59 -7.82
N TYR A 241 -8.58 6.56 -7.16
CA TYR A 241 -7.19 6.42 -6.72
C TYR A 241 -7.02 5.31 -5.68
N PHE A 242 -7.88 5.24 -4.66
CA PHE A 242 -7.83 4.23 -3.59
C PHE A 242 -8.24 2.81 -4.01
N PHE A 243 -8.91 2.63 -5.15
CA PHE A 243 -9.33 1.30 -5.63
C PHE A 243 -8.78 0.96 -7.02
N LYS A 244 -7.89 1.80 -7.55
CA LYS A 244 -7.27 1.66 -8.87
C LYS A 244 -8.29 1.44 -9.99
N ILE A 245 -9.43 2.12 -9.91
CA ILE A 245 -10.44 2.07 -10.96
C ILE A 245 -9.95 2.99 -12.08
N ASN A 246 -9.70 2.40 -13.24
CA ASN A 246 -9.07 3.07 -14.37
C ASN A 246 -10.10 3.36 -15.48
N GLY A 247 -9.71 4.16 -16.47
CA GLY A 247 -10.54 4.41 -17.66
C GLY A 247 -10.75 3.19 -18.55
N ILE A 248 -10.01 2.10 -18.34
CA ILE A 248 -10.13 0.85 -19.08
C ILE A 248 -10.22 -0.35 -18.13
N LYS A 249 -10.80 -1.45 -18.61
CA LYS A 249 -10.78 -2.73 -17.89
C LYS A 249 -9.37 -3.29 -17.89
N TYR A 250 -8.98 -3.93 -16.81
CA TYR A 250 -7.68 -4.60 -16.71
C TYR A 250 -7.75 -5.74 -15.71
N ILE A 251 -6.84 -6.69 -15.83
CA ILE A 251 -6.72 -7.82 -14.93
C ILE A 251 -5.75 -7.43 -13.81
N ILE A 252 -6.11 -7.72 -12.57
CA ILE A 252 -5.18 -7.72 -11.44
C ILE A 252 -4.95 -9.15 -11.00
N ALA A 253 -3.70 -9.55 -10.83
CA ALA A 253 -3.36 -10.94 -10.52
C ALA A 253 -2.07 -11.07 -9.73
N GLY A 254 -1.85 -12.25 -9.18
CA GLY A 254 -0.65 -12.61 -8.44
C GLY A 254 -1.03 -13.37 -7.18
N THR A 255 -0.41 -13.04 -6.05
CA THR A 255 -0.64 -13.79 -4.82
C THR A 255 -1.17 -12.92 -3.70
N GLU A 256 -2.07 -13.48 -2.90
CA GLU A 256 -2.52 -12.92 -1.62
C GLU A 256 -2.42 -13.99 -0.54
N LYS A 257 -1.64 -13.73 0.52
CA LYS A 257 -1.33 -14.73 1.56
C LYS A 257 -0.84 -16.06 0.96
N ASN A 258 0.01 -15.97 -0.08
CA ASN A 258 0.53 -17.09 -0.89
C ASN A 258 -0.52 -17.92 -1.64
N LYS A 259 -1.75 -17.42 -1.78
CA LYS A 259 -2.77 -18.03 -2.65
C LYS A 259 -2.82 -17.32 -3.99
N PRO A 260 -2.94 -18.04 -5.12
CA PRO A 260 -3.13 -17.43 -6.42
C PRO A 260 -4.45 -16.65 -6.45
N PHE A 261 -4.45 -15.53 -7.16
CA PHE A 261 -5.66 -14.86 -7.59
C PHE A 261 -5.49 -14.24 -8.97
N ALA A 262 -6.60 -14.06 -9.68
CA ALA A 262 -6.73 -13.21 -10.85
C ALA A 262 -8.17 -12.68 -10.89
N SER A 263 -8.32 -11.36 -11.05
CA SER A 263 -9.61 -10.70 -11.12
C SER A 263 -9.61 -9.67 -12.24
N LEU A 264 -10.68 -9.62 -13.01
CA LEU A 264 -10.94 -8.55 -13.95
C LEU A 264 -11.57 -7.37 -13.19
N LEU A 265 -10.96 -6.20 -13.27
CA LEU A 265 -11.48 -4.96 -12.71
C LEU A 265 -12.20 -4.15 -13.78
N GLU A 266 -13.41 -3.72 -13.45
CA GLU A 266 -14.24 -2.89 -14.32
C GLU A 266 -13.61 -1.50 -14.58
N ASN A 267 -13.97 -0.93 -15.74
CA ASN A 267 -13.60 0.44 -16.05
C ASN A 267 -14.50 1.44 -15.33
N SER A 268 -14.06 2.69 -15.21
CA SER A 268 -14.79 3.75 -14.52
C SER A 268 -16.19 4.00 -15.09
N THR A 269 -16.40 3.88 -16.41
CA THR A 269 -17.72 4.08 -17.04
C THR A 269 -18.70 2.98 -16.67
N SER A 270 -18.30 1.71 -16.70
CA SER A 270 -19.10 0.58 -16.23
C SER A 270 -19.38 0.71 -14.74
N TRP A 271 -18.34 1.01 -13.96
CA TRP A 271 -18.44 1.15 -12.51
C TRP A 271 -19.48 2.22 -12.13
N THR A 272 -19.42 3.40 -12.75
CA THR A 272 -20.34 4.51 -12.45
C THR A 272 -21.78 4.22 -12.87
N LYS A 273 -22.05 3.25 -13.75
CA LYS A 273 -23.43 2.80 -14.05
C LYS A 273 -24.02 1.95 -12.93
N GLN A 274 -23.21 1.15 -12.25
CA GLN A 274 -23.67 0.19 -11.25
C GLN A 274 -23.52 0.69 -9.81
N TYR A 275 -22.50 1.50 -9.53
CA TYR A 275 -22.18 1.93 -8.18
C TYR A 275 -22.18 3.46 -8.05
N SER A 276 -22.48 3.92 -6.84
CA SER A 276 -22.26 5.29 -6.40
C SER A 276 -21.31 5.29 -5.21
N PHE A 277 -20.37 6.23 -5.22
CA PHE A 277 -19.56 6.54 -4.05
C PHE A 277 -20.29 7.60 -3.20
N LEU A 278 -20.46 7.34 -1.90
CA LEU A 278 -21.24 8.19 -1.01
C LEU A 278 -20.36 9.05 -0.10
N ASP A 279 -19.43 8.43 0.63
CA ASP A 279 -18.58 9.14 1.59
C ASP A 279 -17.34 8.35 2.01
N ILE A 280 -16.39 9.03 2.65
CA ILE A 280 -15.28 8.41 3.40
C ILE A 280 -15.35 8.89 4.84
N ILE A 281 -15.22 7.96 5.79
CA ILE A 281 -15.12 8.30 7.22
C ILE A 281 -13.79 7.80 7.74
N ALA A 282 -12.97 8.71 8.28
CA ALA A 282 -11.80 8.35 9.08
C ALA A 282 -12.18 8.21 10.56
N SER A 283 -11.70 7.16 11.22
CA SER A 283 -11.89 6.95 12.65
C SER A 283 -10.62 6.44 13.31
N PRO A 284 -10.31 6.86 14.54
CA PRO A 284 -9.15 6.35 15.25
C PRO A 284 -9.33 4.87 15.56
N LYS A 285 -8.23 4.12 15.57
CA LYS A 285 -8.21 2.76 16.09
C LYS A 285 -7.20 2.63 17.22
N GLU A 286 -7.64 1.95 18.28
CA GLU A 286 -6.78 1.53 19.37
C GLU A 286 -5.94 0.33 18.91
N ALA A 287 -4.63 0.52 18.87
CA ALA A 287 -3.65 -0.47 18.45
C ALA A 287 -2.28 -0.15 19.08
N GLY A 288 -1.34 -1.09 19.02
CA GLY A 288 0.04 -0.91 19.50
C GLY A 288 0.91 0.03 18.64
N GLN A 289 0.31 0.76 17.72
CA GLN A 289 0.90 1.85 16.95
C GLN A 289 -0.24 2.77 16.50
N PRO A 290 0.02 4.04 16.16
CA PRO A 290 -1.06 4.90 15.70
C PRO A 290 -1.68 4.35 14.41
N GLU A 291 -2.97 4.07 14.48
CA GLU A 291 -3.78 3.49 13.42
C GLU A 291 -5.06 4.31 13.18
N VAL A 292 -5.42 4.51 11.91
CA VAL A 292 -6.68 5.14 11.48
C VAL A 292 -7.39 4.20 10.51
N LEU A 293 -8.69 3.98 10.73
CA LEU A 293 -9.55 3.24 9.81
C LEU A 293 -10.29 4.22 8.90
N LEU A 294 -10.10 4.08 7.59
CA LEU A 294 -10.93 4.69 6.57
C LEU A 294 -12.03 3.73 6.17
N ARG A 295 -13.28 4.15 6.25
CA ARG A 295 -14.43 3.42 5.69
C ARG A 295 -14.94 4.15 4.46
N PHE A 296 -14.86 3.51 3.29
CA PHE A 296 -15.45 4.03 2.06
C PHE A 296 -16.85 3.48 1.92
N ILE A 297 -17.83 4.36 1.80
CA ILE A 297 -19.24 4.01 1.73
C ILE A 297 -19.68 4.08 0.26
N PHE A 298 -20.25 2.98 -0.22
CA PHE A 298 -20.76 2.83 -1.56
C PHE A 298 -22.23 2.45 -1.55
N LYS A 299 -22.87 2.61 -2.70
CA LYS A 299 -24.22 2.15 -2.97
C LYS A 299 -24.25 1.37 -4.26
N ASP A 300 -24.83 0.17 -4.23
CA ASP A 300 -25.24 -0.54 -5.43
C ASP A 300 -26.54 0.09 -5.95
N LYS A 301 -26.53 0.55 -7.20
CA LYS A 301 -27.67 1.24 -7.83
C LYS A 301 -28.79 0.28 -8.22
N LYS A 302 -28.48 -1.00 -8.43
CA LYS A 302 -29.44 -2.04 -8.80
C LYS A 302 -30.20 -2.54 -7.57
N THR A 303 -29.49 -2.86 -6.48
CA THR A 303 -30.13 -3.36 -5.25
C THR A 303 -30.54 -2.24 -4.30
N ASN A 304 -30.02 -1.02 -4.51
CA ASN A 304 -30.18 0.13 -3.62
C ASN A 304 -29.53 -0.05 -2.24
N GLU A 305 -28.74 -1.12 -2.05
CA GLU A 305 -28.04 -1.42 -0.80
C GLU A 305 -26.75 -0.59 -0.66
N GLN A 306 -26.42 -0.25 0.58
CA GLN A 306 -25.15 0.38 0.92
C GLN A 306 -24.18 -0.66 1.46
N PHE A 307 -22.91 -0.49 1.13
CA PHE A 307 -21.84 -1.34 1.63
C PHE A 307 -20.59 -0.52 1.90
N GLU A 308 -19.72 -1.05 2.76
CA GLU A 308 -18.50 -0.39 3.18
C GLU A 308 -17.27 -1.19 2.76
N ILE A 309 -16.23 -0.49 2.33
CA ILE A 309 -14.92 -1.09 2.09
C ILE A 309 -13.87 -0.41 2.98
N PRO A 310 -13.32 -1.13 3.97
CA PRO A 310 -12.36 -0.56 4.89
C PRO A 310 -10.92 -0.56 4.36
N LEU A 311 -10.18 0.49 4.68
CA LEU A 311 -8.73 0.59 4.54
C LEU A 311 -8.12 1.00 5.88
N LYS A 312 -7.00 0.36 6.24
CA LYS A 312 -6.31 0.60 7.50
C LYS A 312 -5.05 1.43 7.25
N ILE A 313 -4.88 2.53 7.97
CA ILE A 313 -3.67 3.36 7.89
C ILE A 313 -2.85 3.16 9.14
N GLU A 314 -1.59 2.76 8.99
CA GLU A 314 -0.61 2.76 10.09
C GLU A 314 0.34 3.96 9.94
N ILE A 315 0.53 4.71 11.02
CA ILE A 315 1.52 5.78 11.13
C ILE A 315 2.67 5.25 11.97
N ARG A 316 3.89 5.27 11.43
CA ARG A 316 5.03 4.63 12.09
C ARG A 316 6.35 5.25 11.70
N TRP A 317 7.37 5.08 12.53
CA TRP A 317 8.74 5.39 12.12
C TRP A 317 9.27 4.36 11.12
N SER A 318 9.87 4.79 10.01
CA SER A 318 10.40 3.89 8.97
C SER A 318 11.55 3.01 9.44
N HIS A 319 12.32 3.42 10.44
CA HIS A 319 13.55 2.75 10.89
C HIS A 319 13.67 2.58 12.40
N GLY A 320 12.54 2.47 13.11
CA GLY A 320 12.49 2.34 14.56
C GLY A 320 12.14 3.65 15.28
N LYS A 321 11.70 3.54 16.54
CA LYS A 321 11.18 4.67 17.32
C LYS A 321 12.23 5.78 17.41
N PHE A 322 11.82 7.04 17.22
CA PHE A 322 12.69 8.22 17.24
C PHE A 322 13.74 8.35 16.11
N CYS A 323 13.67 7.55 15.04
CA CYS A 323 14.65 7.61 13.93
C CYS A 323 14.37 8.70 12.87
N GLY A 324 13.41 9.60 13.09
CA GLY A 324 13.08 10.70 12.19
C GLY A 324 11.59 10.81 11.91
N ASN A 325 11.21 11.45 10.80
CA ASN A 325 9.81 11.64 10.44
C ASN A 325 9.09 10.29 10.22
N PRO A 326 7.82 10.18 10.63
CA PRO A 326 7.03 8.99 10.36
C PRO A 326 6.61 8.85 8.88
N GLU A 327 6.34 7.62 8.48
CA GLU A 327 5.63 7.23 7.27
C GLU A 327 4.19 6.85 7.58
N ALA A 328 3.32 6.94 6.57
CA ALA A 328 1.96 6.40 6.60
C ALA A 328 1.81 5.29 5.56
N LYS A 329 1.37 4.12 6.01
CA LYS A 329 1.08 2.97 5.15
C LYS A 329 -0.40 2.67 5.17
N VAL A 330 -1.01 2.69 4.00
CA VAL A 330 -2.41 2.30 3.81
C VAL A 330 -2.44 0.84 3.41
N TYR A 331 -3.18 0.03 4.15
CA TYR A 331 -3.35 -1.39 3.94
C TYR A 331 -4.78 -1.68 3.53
N LYS A 332 -4.94 -2.56 2.54
CA LYS A 332 -6.26 -3.16 2.26
C LYS A 332 -6.60 -4.19 3.34
N GLN A 333 -7.89 -4.30 3.66
CA GLN A 333 -8.41 -5.33 4.58
C GLN A 333 -9.26 -6.39 3.88
N TRP A 334 -9.20 -6.40 2.55
CA TRP A 334 -10.04 -7.19 1.64
C TRP A 334 -9.17 -7.83 0.54
N SER A 335 -9.69 -8.88 -0.10
CA SER A 335 -9.12 -9.45 -1.32
C SER A 335 -9.62 -8.73 -2.56
N TYR A 336 -8.80 -8.61 -3.61
CA TYR A 336 -9.30 -8.10 -4.89
C TYR A 336 -10.47 -8.92 -5.42
N MET A 337 -10.51 -10.22 -5.10
CA MET A 337 -11.58 -11.15 -5.50
C MET A 337 -12.90 -10.95 -4.74
N GLU A 338 -12.90 -10.15 -3.67
CA GLU A 338 -14.07 -9.87 -2.82
C GLU A 338 -14.68 -8.49 -3.12
N LEU A 339 -14.06 -7.70 -4.02
CA LEU A 339 -14.60 -6.40 -4.39
C LEU A 339 -15.87 -6.58 -5.24
N PRO A 340 -16.97 -5.84 -4.95
CA PRO A 340 -18.22 -5.99 -5.71
C PRO A 340 -18.09 -5.72 -7.21
N TRP A 341 -17.12 -4.91 -7.62
CA TRP A 341 -16.85 -4.56 -9.02
C TRP A 341 -15.68 -5.35 -9.63
N SER A 342 -15.31 -6.47 -9.01
CA SER A 342 -14.34 -7.41 -9.54
C SER A 342 -15.06 -8.66 -10.06
N GLU A 343 -14.54 -9.23 -11.14
CA GLU A 343 -14.94 -10.53 -11.65
C GLU A 343 -13.77 -11.51 -11.44
N ASN A 344 -14.02 -12.62 -10.76
CA ASN A 344 -13.01 -13.66 -10.56
C ASN A 344 -12.85 -14.49 -11.84
N LEU A 345 -11.60 -14.70 -12.24
CA LEU A 345 -11.24 -15.44 -13.45
C LEU A 345 -11.03 -16.94 -13.20
#